data_AF-A0A177M6G6-F1
#
_entry.id   AF-A0A177M6G6-F1
#
_cell.length_a   1.000
_cell.length_b   1.000
_cell.length_c   1.000
_cell.angle_alpha   90.00
_cell.angle_beta   90.00
_cell.angle_gamma   90.00
#
_symmetry.space_group_name_H-M   'P 1'
#
loop_
_entity.id
_entity.type
_entity.pdbx_description
1 polymer ?
#
loop_
_entity_poly.entity_id
_entity_poly.type
_entity_poly.pdbx_seq_one_letter_code
_entity_poly.pdbx_strand_id
1 'polypeptide(L)'
;MPKKRTAVVSRDKTAPGLDLVSRGRKGPKALFHPSSPASMESLRRTLNRVPEVMVKVTGGGRDPETAEAHIDYIDRKGELEVLTDEGESLKGRDVSEFLVRDWKLDTIINKRNREAPEAGEKDKRAKLVHNIVLSMPQGTPPQSVLAAAQHFARENFALSHRYAMVLHDPATDPKHDKTESGKNPHVHLVVKAVSETGERLYIRKDTLQNWREQFAQALRDHGVEANATPAAIRGRGKSSAKTSMHQHQERIEKWQNGPQDEHTKPPVASTFLQERIGEVFNDVINGVAPDSPGKEILKTTRQWVIEDWKATEQELRNAGFEKDADQVAEFIKSLPSVKSDYDVLKEKILGDTDRFQAALGRVDVVAPVENSPSKGAEHSPER
;
A
#
# COMPACT_ATOMS: atom_id res chain seq x y z
N MET A 1 -4.53 44.74 28.29
CA MET A 1 -4.49 43.57 27.39
C MET A 1 -3.93 42.38 28.18
N PRO A 2 -4.75 41.38 28.57
CA PRO A 2 -4.25 40.24 29.35
C PRO A 2 -3.44 39.29 28.48
N LYS A 3 -2.25 38.89 28.96
CA LYS A 3 -1.38 37.90 28.32
C LYS A 3 -2.08 36.53 28.32
N LYS A 4 -2.37 35.99 27.14
CA LYS A 4 -2.82 34.59 26.98
C LYS A 4 -1.75 33.66 27.55
N ARG A 5 -2.07 32.96 28.65
CA ARG A 5 -1.26 31.86 29.18
C ARG A 5 -1.46 30.66 28.26
N THR A 6 -0.46 30.31 27.46
CA THR A 6 -0.40 29.02 26.77
C THR A 6 0.00 27.95 27.77
N ALA A 7 -0.93 27.05 28.08
CA ALA A 7 -0.63 25.85 28.85
C ALA A 7 0.33 24.96 28.05
N VAL A 8 1.57 24.83 28.55
CA VAL A 8 2.51 23.83 28.06
C VAL A 8 2.13 22.53 28.76
N VAL A 9 1.42 21.65 28.05
CA VAL A 9 1.21 20.27 28.49
C VAL A 9 2.58 19.58 28.41
N SER A 10 3.16 19.29 29.58
CA SER A 10 4.35 18.47 29.72
C SER A 10 4.10 17.12 29.05
N ARG A 11 4.94 16.77 28.07
CA ARG A 11 4.90 15.47 27.39
C ARG A 11 5.81 14.52 28.12
N ASP A 12 5.23 13.49 28.69
CA ASP A 12 6.00 12.39 29.25
C ASP A 12 6.58 11.56 28.09
N LYS A 13 7.92 11.54 27.99
CA LYS A 13 8.65 10.82 26.91
C LYS A 13 9.04 9.40 27.35
N THR A 14 8.63 8.98 28.53
CA THR A 14 9.10 7.77 29.21
C THR A 14 8.04 6.71 29.39
N ALA A 15 6.81 6.90 28.89
CA ALA A 15 5.80 5.87 28.95
C ALA A 15 6.19 4.70 28.00
N PRO A 16 6.39 3.47 28.54
CA PRO A 16 6.50 2.28 27.72
C PRO A 16 5.17 1.99 27.00
N GLY A 17 5.18 1.07 26.03
CA GLY A 17 3.95 0.57 25.37
C GLY A 17 3.83 0.88 23.87
N LEU A 18 3.01 0.07 23.19
CA LEU A 18 2.77 0.19 21.75
C LEU A 18 1.88 1.37 21.40
N ASP A 19 2.25 2.09 20.35
CA ASP A 19 1.31 2.92 19.60
C ASP A 19 0.61 2.00 18.58
N LEU A 20 -0.49 1.36 19.03
CA LEU A 20 -1.33 0.51 18.17
C LEU A 20 -2.02 1.32 17.06
N VAL A 21 -1.98 2.65 17.17
CA VAL A 21 -2.76 3.59 16.39
C VAL A 21 -1.86 4.25 15.34
N SER A 22 -0.61 4.66 15.62
CA SER A 22 0.22 5.42 14.68
C SER A 22 1.71 5.11 14.65
N ARG A 23 2.30 5.02 13.45
CA ARG A 23 3.77 5.07 13.24
C ARG A 23 4.16 6.02 12.10
N GLY A 24 3.58 7.21 12.08
CA GLY A 24 4.15 8.40 11.42
C GLY A 24 4.77 9.33 12.47
N ARG A 25 6.00 9.82 12.28
CA ARG A 25 6.80 10.49 13.34
C ARG A 25 6.19 11.85 13.82
N LYS A 26 6.25 12.08 15.15
CA LYS A 26 6.19 13.34 15.95
C LYS A 26 4.88 14.18 15.98
N GLY A 27 3.74 13.53 16.22
CA GLY A 27 2.58 14.13 16.92
C GLY A 27 2.47 13.60 18.36
N PRO A 28 1.64 14.18 19.25
CA PRO A 28 1.36 13.59 20.56
C PRO A 28 0.69 12.21 20.34
N LYS A 29 1.37 11.16 20.80
CA LYS A 29 1.01 9.75 20.58
C LYS A 29 0.06 9.28 21.68
N ALA A 30 -1.00 8.56 21.32
CA ALA A 30 -1.76 7.78 22.27
C ALA A 30 -1.07 6.43 22.44
N LEU A 31 -0.17 6.32 23.43
CA LEU A 31 0.43 5.05 23.81
C LEU A 31 -0.66 4.13 24.38
N PHE A 32 -0.51 2.82 24.18
CA PHE A 32 -1.37 1.83 24.80
C PHE A 32 -1.44 2.07 26.32
N HIS A 33 -2.63 1.95 26.90
CA HIS A 33 -2.84 2.10 28.32
C HIS A 33 -3.90 1.08 28.78
N PRO A 34 -3.59 0.13 29.67
CA PRO A 34 -4.54 -0.90 30.12
C PRO A 34 -5.81 -0.33 30.79
N SER A 35 -5.71 0.88 31.36
CA SER A 35 -6.82 1.59 32.00
C SER A 35 -7.79 2.25 31.00
N SER A 36 -7.44 2.31 29.71
CA SER A 36 -8.28 2.86 28.65
C SER A 36 -9.07 1.74 27.97
N PRO A 37 -10.42 1.73 28.06
CA PRO A 37 -11.25 0.74 27.37
C PRO A 37 -11.00 0.71 25.86
N ALA A 38 -10.82 1.88 25.24
CA ALA A 38 -10.52 1.99 23.80
C ALA A 38 -9.16 1.36 23.44
N SER A 39 -8.16 1.52 24.30
CA SER A 39 -6.83 0.91 24.11
C SER A 39 -6.90 -0.61 24.24
N MET A 40 -7.64 -1.12 25.23
CA MET A 40 -7.87 -2.56 25.41
C MET A 40 -8.64 -3.17 24.24
N GLU A 41 -9.63 -2.46 23.71
CA GLU A 41 -10.41 -2.94 22.57
C GLU A 41 -9.56 -2.96 21.28
N SER A 42 -8.76 -1.92 21.03
CA SER A 42 -7.79 -1.90 19.93
C SER A 42 -6.76 -3.02 20.01
N LEU A 43 -6.28 -3.32 21.23
CA LEU A 43 -5.40 -4.45 21.49
C LEU A 43 -6.08 -5.76 21.11
N ARG A 44 -7.27 -6.01 21.65
CA ARG A 44 -8.02 -7.26 21.40
C ARG A 44 -8.35 -7.46 19.93
N ARG A 45 -8.72 -6.41 19.18
CA ARG A 45 -8.91 -6.50 17.72
C ARG A 45 -7.64 -6.97 17.00
N THR A 46 -6.49 -6.46 17.44
CA THR A 46 -5.19 -6.86 16.87
C THR A 46 -4.85 -8.31 17.18
N LEU A 47 -5.05 -8.74 18.43
CA LEU A 47 -4.80 -10.12 18.87
C LEU A 47 -5.74 -11.11 18.18
N ASN A 48 -7.01 -10.75 18.03
CA ASN A 48 -8.04 -11.55 17.35
C ASN A 48 -7.93 -11.50 15.82
N ARG A 49 -6.95 -10.78 15.26
CA ARG A 49 -6.73 -10.65 13.81
C ARG A 49 -7.95 -10.16 13.04
N VAL A 50 -8.68 -9.21 13.64
CA VAL A 50 -9.80 -8.52 12.97
C VAL A 50 -9.32 -7.95 11.62
N PRO A 51 -10.12 -8.05 10.54
CA PRO A 51 -9.75 -7.55 9.22
C PRO A 51 -9.26 -6.11 9.22
N GLU A 52 -8.20 -5.86 8.46
CA GLU A 52 -7.52 -4.56 8.43
C GLU A 52 -8.01 -3.73 7.25
N VAL A 53 -8.43 -2.50 7.52
CA VAL A 53 -8.85 -1.57 6.47
C VAL A 53 -7.66 -1.15 5.62
N MET A 54 -7.93 -0.75 4.37
CA MET A 54 -6.94 -0.10 3.52
C MET A 54 -7.46 1.26 3.06
N VAL A 55 -6.64 2.28 3.32
CA VAL A 55 -6.79 3.62 2.75
C VAL A 55 -5.53 3.96 2.00
N LYS A 56 -5.67 4.30 0.71
CA LYS A 56 -4.55 4.65 -0.18
C LYS A 56 -4.92 5.81 -1.09
N VAL A 57 -3.97 6.72 -1.30
CA VAL A 57 -4.02 7.68 -2.40
C VAL A 57 -3.38 7.06 -3.62
N THR A 58 -4.16 6.85 -4.68
CA THR A 58 -3.71 6.19 -5.92
C THR A 58 -3.14 7.18 -6.94
N GLY A 59 -3.41 8.47 -6.79
CA GLY A 59 -2.97 9.47 -7.75
C GLY A 59 -3.70 10.79 -7.60
N GLY A 60 -4.06 11.38 -8.73
CA GLY A 60 -4.82 12.62 -8.81
C GLY A 60 -4.62 13.31 -10.17
N GLY A 61 -5.70 13.86 -10.72
CA GLY A 61 -5.68 14.63 -11.96
C GLY A 61 -5.03 15.99 -11.76
N ARG A 62 -4.24 16.44 -12.74
CA ARG A 62 -3.59 17.76 -12.77
C ARG A 62 -4.20 18.71 -13.79
N ASP A 63 -5.11 18.19 -14.60
CA ASP A 63 -5.91 18.90 -15.58
C ASP A 63 -7.32 18.30 -15.59
N PRO A 64 -8.31 19.04 -16.12
CA PRO A 64 -9.71 18.58 -16.20
C PRO A 64 -9.84 17.23 -16.92
N GLU A 65 -9.11 17.04 -18.01
CA GLU A 65 -9.20 15.84 -18.86
C GLU A 65 -8.75 14.59 -18.09
N THR A 66 -7.68 14.68 -17.28
CA THR A 66 -7.25 13.57 -16.42
C THR A 66 -8.23 13.32 -15.27
N ALA A 67 -8.88 14.36 -14.75
CA ALA A 67 -9.88 14.20 -13.70
C ALA A 67 -11.14 13.50 -14.25
N GLU A 68 -11.65 13.95 -15.39
CA GLU A 68 -12.76 13.36 -16.13
C GLU A 68 -12.48 11.90 -16.47
N ALA A 69 -11.33 11.61 -17.09
CA ALA A 69 -10.92 10.26 -17.45
C ALA A 69 -10.82 9.33 -16.22
N HIS A 70 -10.49 9.88 -15.05
CA HIS A 70 -10.51 9.08 -13.82
C HIS A 70 -11.92 8.80 -13.33
N ILE A 71 -12.83 9.78 -13.38
CA ILE A 71 -14.25 9.59 -13.02
C ILE A 71 -14.87 8.54 -13.94
N ASP A 72 -14.70 8.66 -15.25
CA ASP A 72 -15.12 7.67 -16.26
C ASP A 72 -14.55 6.27 -15.98
N TYR A 73 -13.31 6.20 -15.50
CA TYR A 73 -12.68 4.93 -15.19
C TYR A 73 -13.34 4.24 -13.98
N ILE A 74 -13.67 5.02 -12.94
CA ILE A 74 -14.24 4.50 -11.70
C ILE A 74 -15.74 4.23 -11.85
N ASP A 75 -16.50 5.04 -12.56
CA ASP A 75 -17.93 4.79 -12.77
C ASP A 75 -18.21 3.79 -13.91
N ARG A 76 -17.15 3.24 -14.51
CA ARG A 76 -17.20 2.33 -15.66
C ARG A 76 -17.88 2.95 -16.88
N LYS A 77 -17.61 4.24 -17.15
CA LYS A 77 -18.19 5.05 -18.23
C LYS A 77 -19.71 5.19 -18.07
N GLY A 78 -20.14 5.52 -16.85
CA GLY A 78 -21.54 5.77 -16.50
C GLY A 78 -22.40 4.53 -16.20
N GLU A 79 -21.79 3.34 -16.09
CA GLU A 79 -22.53 2.11 -15.75
C GLU A 79 -22.84 2.01 -14.24
N LEU A 80 -21.93 2.54 -13.40
CA LEU A 80 -22.06 2.58 -11.95
C LEU A 80 -22.59 3.93 -11.47
N GLU A 81 -23.18 3.92 -10.29
CA GLU A 81 -23.66 5.12 -9.63
C GLU A 81 -22.51 5.90 -8.98
N VAL A 82 -22.55 7.22 -9.15
CA VAL A 82 -21.63 8.19 -8.58
C VAL A 82 -22.38 8.98 -7.52
N LEU A 83 -21.97 8.83 -6.27
CA LEU A 83 -22.54 9.58 -5.16
C LEU A 83 -21.75 10.88 -4.92
N THR A 84 -22.43 12.02 -4.92
CA THR A 84 -21.81 13.34 -4.70
C THR A 84 -21.73 13.72 -3.22
N ASP A 85 -21.03 14.82 -2.92
CA ASP A 85 -20.93 15.39 -1.59
C ASP A 85 -22.26 15.93 -1.04
N GLU A 86 -23.21 16.21 -1.93
CA GLU A 86 -24.58 16.63 -1.58
C GLU A 86 -25.51 15.44 -1.29
N GLY A 87 -25.01 14.21 -1.47
CA GLY A 87 -25.80 12.99 -1.27
C GLY A 87 -26.65 12.59 -2.47
N GLU A 88 -26.46 13.24 -3.62
CA GLU A 88 -27.13 12.88 -4.88
C GLU A 88 -26.47 11.65 -5.50
N SER A 89 -27.27 10.74 -6.04
CA SER A 89 -26.79 9.62 -6.86
C SER A 89 -26.95 9.98 -8.34
N LEU A 90 -25.82 10.13 -9.04
CA LEU A 90 -25.74 10.43 -10.46
C LEU A 90 -25.38 9.17 -11.23
N LYS A 91 -25.96 8.99 -12.42
CA LYS A 91 -25.66 7.87 -13.32
C LYS A 91 -25.82 8.30 -14.77
N GLY A 92 -24.82 7.99 -15.59
CA GLY A 92 -24.82 8.39 -17.00
C GLY A 92 -23.41 8.66 -17.49
N ARG A 93 -23.26 8.76 -18.83
CA ARG A 93 -21.96 9.02 -19.47
C ARG A 93 -21.51 10.48 -19.37
N ASP A 94 -22.42 11.37 -19.04
CA ASP A 94 -22.25 12.81 -18.90
C ASP A 94 -21.89 13.24 -17.47
N VAL A 95 -21.91 12.31 -16.50
CA VAL A 95 -21.65 12.59 -15.08
C VAL A 95 -20.23 13.13 -14.87
N SER A 96 -19.25 12.56 -15.55
CA SER A 96 -17.85 13.01 -15.45
C SER A 96 -17.66 14.44 -15.95
N GLU A 97 -18.16 14.75 -17.16
CA GLU A 97 -18.16 16.10 -17.73
C GLU A 97 -18.91 17.08 -16.81
N PHE A 98 -20.08 16.69 -16.31
CA PHE A 98 -20.88 17.48 -15.39
C PHE A 98 -20.09 17.84 -14.12
N LEU A 99 -19.47 16.87 -13.46
CA LEU A 99 -18.71 17.08 -12.22
C LEU A 99 -17.47 17.96 -12.45
N VAL A 100 -16.75 17.77 -13.57
CA VAL A 100 -15.60 18.61 -13.91
C VAL A 100 -16.01 20.09 -14.05
N ARG A 101 -17.15 20.33 -14.71
CA ARG A 101 -17.70 21.68 -14.90
C ARG A 101 -18.25 22.27 -13.61
N ASP A 102 -19.04 21.49 -12.86
CA ASP A 102 -19.63 21.90 -11.58
C ASP A 102 -18.55 22.31 -10.58
N TRP A 103 -17.48 21.52 -10.49
CA TRP A 103 -16.35 21.79 -9.59
C TRP A 103 -15.42 22.89 -10.11
N LYS A 104 -15.68 23.43 -11.31
CA LYS A 104 -14.92 24.50 -11.97
C LYS A 104 -13.44 24.15 -12.16
N LEU A 105 -13.16 22.88 -12.46
CA LEU A 105 -11.80 22.39 -12.64
C LEU A 105 -11.14 22.98 -13.89
N ASP A 106 -11.93 23.33 -14.90
CA ASP A 106 -11.56 23.87 -16.20
C ASP A 106 -11.27 25.38 -16.23
N THR A 107 -11.36 26.07 -15.08
CA THR A 107 -11.16 27.51 -14.99
C THR A 107 -9.75 27.97 -15.38
N ILE A 108 -9.66 29.21 -15.88
CA ILE A 108 -8.39 29.85 -16.29
C ILE A 108 -7.38 29.85 -15.14
N ILE A 109 -7.82 29.94 -13.88
CA ILE A 109 -6.95 29.91 -12.70
C ILE A 109 -6.21 28.57 -12.59
N ASN A 110 -6.90 27.46 -12.90
CA ASN A 110 -6.30 26.13 -12.91
C ASN A 110 -5.42 25.92 -14.15
N LYS A 111 -5.79 26.50 -15.30
CA LYS A 111 -5.01 26.48 -16.55
C LYS A 111 -3.75 27.34 -16.53
N ARG A 112 -3.69 28.38 -15.67
CA ARG A 112 -2.54 29.30 -15.56
C ARG A 112 -1.27 28.65 -15.01
N ASN A 113 -1.36 27.45 -14.42
CA ASN A 113 -0.22 26.80 -13.79
C ASN A 113 0.45 25.78 -14.71
N ARG A 114 1.18 26.33 -15.70
CA ARG A 114 2.25 25.72 -16.51
C ARG A 114 1.81 24.83 -17.66
N GLU A 115 2.51 24.98 -18.79
CA GLU A 115 2.44 24.10 -19.96
C GLU A 115 2.65 22.64 -19.54
N ALA A 116 2.06 21.73 -20.30
CA ALA A 116 2.28 20.31 -20.08
C ALA A 116 3.79 20.02 -20.15
N PRO A 117 4.33 19.16 -19.27
CA PRO A 117 5.74 18.80 -19.32
C PRO A 117 6.09 18.17 -20.68
N GLU A 118 7.32 18.38 -21.15
CA GLU A 118 7.80 17.68 -22.35
C GLU A 118 7.82 16.16 -22.12
N ALA A 119 7.79 15.39 -23.21
CA ALA A 119 7.81 13.94 -23.14
C ALA A 119 9.07 13.43 -22.40
N GLY A 120 8.88 12.77 -21.27
CA GLY A 120 9.95 12.27 -20.40
C GLY A 120 10.21 13.13 -19.15
N GLU A 121 9.62 14.32 -19.06
CA GLU A 121 9.72 15.15 -17.86
C GLU A 121 8.70 14.79 -16.78
N LYS A 122 9.08 15.02 -15.52
CA LYS A 122 8.19 14.81 -14.39
C LYS A 122 7.16 15.94 -14.31
N ASP A 123 5.87 15.58 -14.36
CA ASP A 123 4.79 16.54 -14.16
C ASP A 123 4.78 17.14 -12.74
N LYS A 124 5.16 18.42 -12.65
CA LYS A 124 5.21 19.23 -11.43
C LYS A 124 3.96 20.09 -11.23
N ARG A 125 2.97 20.05 -12.13
CA ARG A 125 1.71 20.79 -11.97
C ARG A 125 0.99 20.33 -10.69
N ALA A 126 0.29 21.26 -10.07
CA ALA A 126 -0.50 20.97 -8.88
C ALA A 126 -1.69 20.08 -9.25
N LYS A 127 -2.05 19.15 -8.38
CA LYS A 127 -3.24 18.33 -8.58
C LYS A 127 -4.50 19.20 -8.40
N LEU A 128 -5.46 18.99 -9.30
CA LEU A 128 -6.82 19.51 -9.21
C LEU A 128 -7.70 18.61 -8.35
N VAL A 129 -7.47 17.29 -8.41
CA VAL A 129 -8.17 16.30 -7.59
C VAL A 129 -7.20 15.29 -6.97
N HIS A 130 -7.56 14.71 -5.84
CA HIS A 130 -6.88 13.54 -5.25
C HIS A 130 -7.77 12.32 -5.39
N ASN A 131 -7.17 11.19 -5.77
CA ASN A 131 -7.88 9.92 -5.91
C ASN A 131 -7.53 9.04 -4.70
N ILE A 132 -8.53 8.72 -3.90
CA ILE A 132 -8.44 7.95 -2.67
C ILE A 132 -9.20 6.64 -2.89
N VAL A 133 -8.68 5.54 -2.36
CA VAL A 133 -9.38 4.25 -2.32
C VAL A 133 -9.51 3.83 -0.86
N LEU A 134 -10.74 3.49 -0.48
CA LEU A 134 -11.11 2.89 0.79
C LEU A 134 -11.51 1.45 0.50
N SER A 135 -10.85 0.45 1.06
CA SER A 135 -11.17 -0.95 0.80
C SER A 135 -11.17 -1.81 2.04
N MET A 136 -11.93 -2.91 1.95
CA MET A 136 -11.97 -3.97 2.95
C MET A 136 -11.67 -5.32 2.31
N PRO A 137 -11.15 -6.31 3.07
CA PRO A 137 -10.96 -7.66 2.56
C PRO A 137 -12.27 -8.30 2.06
N GLN A 138 -12.12 -9.25 1.13
CA GLN A 138 -13.20 -10.09 0.63
C GLN A 138 -14.07 -10.67 1.76
N GLY A 139 -15.38 -10.72 1.53
CA GLY A 139 -16.37 -11.17 2.52
C GLY A 139 -16.99 -10.04 3.34
N THR A 140 -16.46 -8.83 3.26
CA THR A 140 -17.09 -7.66 3.90
C THR A 140 -18.30 -7.18 3.09
N PRO A 141 -19.46 -6.86 3.71
CA PRO A 141 -20.62 -6.37 2.98
C PRO A 141 -20.33 -5.05 2.22
N PRO A 142 -20.45 -5.01 0.87
CA PRO A 142 -20.09 -3.84 0.07
C PRO A 142 -20.89 -2.57 0.44
N GLN A 143 -22.15 -2.74 0.80
CA GLN A 143 -23.01 -1.61 1.21
C GLN A 143 -22.59 -1.01 2.56
N SER A 144 -22.11 -1.83 3.50
CA SER A 144 -21.53 -1.31 4.75
C SER A 144 -20.21 -0.56 4.49
N VAL A 145 -19.42 -1.01 3.51
CA VAL A 145 -18.21 -0.29 3.07
C VAL A 145 -18.58 1.06 2.46
N LEU A 146 -19.63 1.12 1.62
CA LEU A 146 -20.13 2.39 1.08
C LEU A 146 -20.65 3.33 2.17
N ALA A 147 -21.46 2.84 3.12
CA ALA A 147 -21.98 3.66 4.21
C ALA A 147 -20.86 4.22 5.10
N ALA A 148 -19.86 3.40 5.44
CA ALA A 148 -18.68 3.85 6.17
C ALA A 148 -17.84 4.85 5.36
N ALA A 149 -17.71 4.67 4.04
CA ALA A 149 -17.03 5.61 3.15
C ALA A 149 -17.75 6.95 3.05
N GLN A 150 -19.08 6.95 2.99
CA GLN A 150 -19.91 8.16 3.05
C GLN A 150 -19.70 8.91 4.37
N HIS A 151 -19.75 8.19 5.50
CA HIS A 151 -19.47 8.78 6.82
C HIS A 151 -18.07 9.38 6.86
N PHE A 152 -17.05 8.61 6.46
CA PHE A 152 -15.67 9.07 6.39
C PHE A 152 -15.52 10.34 5.53
N ALA A 153 -16.12 10.37 4.34
CA ALA A 153 -16.02 11.50 3.43
C ALA A 153 -16.71 12.74 3.99
N ARG A 154 -17.88 12.58 4.64
CA ARG A 154 -18.58 13.69 5.31
C ARG A 154 -17.71 14.32 6.40
N GLU A 155 -17.17 13.51 7.31
CA GLU A 155 -16.35 14.01 8.43
C GLU A 155 -15.06 14.70 7.97
N ASN A 156 -14.46 14.26 6.86
CA ASN A 156 -13.16 14.76 6.41
C ASN A 156 -13.25 15.89 5.39
N PHE A 157 -14.32 15.96 4.59
CA PHE A 157 -14.35 16.80 3.39
C PHE A 157 -15.62 17.64 3.24
N ALA A 158 -16.76 17.22 3.79
CA ALA A 158 -18.00 17.96 3.59
C ALA A 158 -17.89 19.41 4.07
N LEU A 159 -18.64 20.30 3.42
CA LEU A 159 -18.66 21.74 3.67
C LEU A 159 -17.34 22.48 3.36
N SER A 160 -16.28 21.78 2.96
CA SER A 160 -14.99 22.37 2.60
C SER A 160 -14.57 21.98 1.19
N HIS A 161 -14.49 20.68 0.90
CA HIS A 161 -14.06 20.14 -0.38
C HIS A 161 -15.21 19.43 -1.08
N ARG A 162 -15.36 19.66 -2.39
CA ARG A 162 -16.21 18.83 -3.26
C ARG A 162 -15.63 17.44 -3.39
N TYR A 163 -16.49 16.43 -3.37
CA TYR A 163 -16.07 15.04 -3.58
C TYR A 163 -17.16 14.22 -4.24
N ALA A 164 -16.75 13.14 -4.89
CA ALA A 164 -17.64 12.14 -5.46
C ALA A 164 -17.06 10.76 -5.20
N MET A 165 -17.92 9.76 -5.03
CA MET A 165 -17.49 8.40 -4.73
C MET A 165 -18.28 7.34 -5.50
N VAL A 166 -17.61 6.23 -5.79
CA VAL A 166 -18.18 5.08 -6.50
C VAL A 166 -17.81 3.81 -5.75
N LEU A 167 -18.80 2.96 -5.50
CA LEU A 167 -18.60 1.62 -4.94
C LEU A 167 -18.26 0.63 -6.07
N HIS A 168 -17.14 -0.07 -5.93
CA HIS A 168 -16.81 -1.28 -6.69
C HIS A 168 -17.13 -2.49 -5.82
N ASP A 169 -18.24 -3.13 -6.14
CA ASP A 169 -18.70 -4.37 -5.52
C ASP A 169 -18.08 -5.58 -6.26
N PRO A 170 -17.37 -6.49 -5.56
CA PRO A 170 -16.79 -7.68 -6.18
C PRO A 170 -17.80 -8.59 -6.85
N ALA A 171 -19.09 -8.55 -6.48
CA ALA A 171 -20.11 -9.40 -7.07
C ALA A 171 -20.66 -8.85 -8.41
N THR A 172 -20.60 -7.53 -8.61
CA THR A 172 -21.26 -6.87 -9.74
C THR A 172 -20.32 -6.06 -10.63
N ASP A 173 -19.09 -5.78 -10.19
CA ASP A 173 -18.12 -5.05 -11.00
C ASP A 173 -17.65 -5.93 -12.18
N PRO A 174 -17.80 -5.47 -13.44
CA PRO A 174 -17.32 -6.17 -14.63
C PRO A 174 -15.81 -6.46 -14.66
N LYS A 175 -15.04 -5.92 -13.70
CA LYS A 175 -13.60 -6.16 -13.56
C LYS A 175 -13.20 -6.90 -12.28
N HIS A 176 -14.14 -7.46 -11.51
CA HIS A 176 -13.82 -8.16 -10.25
C HIS A 176 -12.85 -9.34 -10.44
N ASP A 177 -13.00 -10.12 -11.51
CA ASP A 177 -12.13 -11.27 -11.82
C ASP A 177 -10.75 -10.90 -12.38
N LYS A 178 -10.51 -9.61 -12.67
CA LYS A 178 -9.31 -9.20 -13.43
C LYS A 178 -8.10 -8.93 -12.55
N THR A 179 -8.27 -8.73 -11.25
CA THR A 179 -7.18 -8.44 -10.29
C THR A 179 -7.53 -8.98 -8.92
N GLU A 180 -6.53 -9.35 -8.10
CA GLU A 180 -6.78 -9.74 -6.70
C GLU A 180 -7.43 -8.61 -5.90
N SER A 181 -7.17 -7.35 -6.27
CA SER A 181 -7.82 -6.18 -5.67
C SER A 181 -9.30 -6.06 -6.06
N GLY A 182 -9.72 -6.59 -7.20
CA GLY A 182 -11.11 -6.61 -7.67
C GLY A 182 -12.00 -7.56 -6.86
N LYS A 183 -11.41 -8.49 -6.11
CA LYS A 183 -12.12 -9.40 -5.21
C LYS A 183 -12.53 -8.75 -3.87
N ASN A 184 -12.05 -7.53 -3.62
CA ASN A 184 -12.28 -6.80 -2.38
C ASN A 184 -13.29 -5.67 -2.60
N PRO A 185 -14.31 -5.50 -1.75
CA PRO A 185 -15.18 -4.33 -1.81
C PRO A 185 -14.39 -3.06 -1.53
N HIS A 186 -14.52 -2.09 -2.44
CA HIS A 186 -13.80 -0.83 -2.31
C HIS A 186 -14.57 0.35 -2.88
N VAL A 187 -14.35 1.51 -2.29
CA VAL A 187 -14.89 2.78 -2.73
C VAL A 187 -13.77 3.63 -3.30
N HIS A 188 -13.94 4.04 -4.54
CA HIS A 188 -13.16 5.11 -5.15
C HIS A 188 -13.73 6.45 -4.72
N LEU A 189 -12.91 7.30 -4.12
CA LEU A 189 -13.27 8.64 -3.67
C LEU A 189 -12.38 9.67 -4.40
N VAL A 190 -13.00 10.56 -5.15
CA VAL A 190 -12.33 11.67 -5.83
C VAL A 190 -12.63 12.94 -5.05
N VAL A 191 -11.59 13.66 -4.61
CA VAL A 191 -11.72 14.87 -3.79
C VAL A 191 -11.07 16.03 -4.50
N LYS A 192 -11.79 17.15 -4.65
CA LYS A 192 -11.24 18.40 -5.17
C LYS A 192 -10.11 18.90 -4.26
N ALA A 193 -8.94 19.10 -4.84
CA ALA A 193 -7.71 19.36 -4.08
C ALA A 193 -7.65 20.77 -3.46
N VAL A 194 -8.50 21.69 -3.92
CA VAL A 194 -8.69 23.03 -3.34
C VAL A 194 -10.13 23.14 -2.86
N SER A 195 -10.32 23.56 -1.61
CA SER A 195 -11.63 23.77 -0.99
C SER A 195 -12.38 24.94 -1.65
N GLU A 196 -13.66 25.07 -1.35
CA GLU A 196 -14.46 26.22 -1.77
C GLU A 196 -13.99 27.55 -1.13
N THR A 197 -13.21 27.46 -0.04
CA THR A 197 -12.55 28.60 0.63
C THR A 197 -11.12 28.88 0.11
N GLY A 198 -10.60 28.08 -0.83
CA GLY A 198 -9.27 28.25 -1.42
C GLY A 198 -8.13 27.52 -0.70
N GLU A 199 -8.42 26.75 0.34
CA GLU A 199 -7.44 25.95 1.08
C GLU A 199 -7.10 24.65 0.34
N ARG A 200 -5.81 24.30 0.28
CA ARG A 200 -5.36 23.10 -0.42
C ARG A 200 -5.30 21.89 0.51
N LEU A 201 -5.86 20.77 0.06
CA LEU A 201 -5.75 19.49 0.75
C LEU A 201 -4.33 18.92 0.61
N TYR A 202 -3.61 18.84 1.74
CA TYR A 202 -2.27 18.24 1.84
C TYR A 202 -2.33 16.88 2.53
N ILE A 203 -2.21 15.80 1.75
CA ILE A 203 -2.23 14.44 2.29
C ILE A 203 -0.81 14.00 2.66
N ARG A 204 -0.56 13.82 3.95
CA ARG A 204 0.73 13.36 4.50
C ARG A 204 0.62 11.92 5.02
N LYS A 205 1.74 11.34 5.46
CA LYS A 205 1.79 9.94 5.89
C LYS A 205 0.99 9.69 7.18
N ASP A 206 1.04 10.64 8.10
CA ASP A 206 0.24 10.69 9.32
C ASP A 206 -1.26 10.83 9.01
N THR A 207 -1.62 11.69 8.04
CA THR A 207 -3.01 11.81 7.55
C THR A 207 -3.56 10.44 7.13
N LEU A 208 -2.79 9.66 6.37
CA LEU A 208 -3.25 8.35 5.90
C LEU A 208 -3.47 7.34 7.03
N GLN A 209 -2.76 7.46 8.14
CA GLN A 209 -2.95 6.56 9.27
C GLN A 209 -4.21 6.93 10.05
N ASN A 210 -4.38 8.22 10.36
CA ASN A 210 -5.61 8.76 10.94
C ASN A 210 -6.85 8.39 10.08
N TRP A 211 -6.74 8.49 8.75
CA TRP A 211 -7.82 8.09 7.86
C TRP A 211 -8.16 6.60 7.92
N ARG A 212 -7.18 5.72 8.11
CA ARG A 212 -7.45 4.29 8.34
C ARG A 212 -8.21 4.09 9.65
N GLU A 213 -7.82 4.77 10.71
CA GLU A 213 -8.50 4.66 12.01
C GLU A 213 -9.94 5.17 11.95
N GLN A 214 -10.16 6.34 11.33
CA GLN A 214 -11.49 6.90 11.15
C GLN A 214 -12.36 6.01 10.28
N PHE A 215 -11.82 5.47 9.19
CA PHE A 215 -12.57 4.55 8.34
C PHE A 215 -12.88 3.23 9.05
N ALA A 216 -11.94 2.69 9.84
CA ALA A 216 -12.20 1.51 10.68
C ALA A 216 -13.24 1.79 11.77
N GLN A 217 -13.24 2.99 12.37
CA GLN A 217 -14.29 3.40 13.31
C GLN A 217 -15.64 3.50 12.60
N ALA A 218 -15.71 4.17 11.46
CA ALA A 218 -16.93 4.28 10.67
C ALA A 218 -17.48 2.90 10.28
N LEU A 219 -16.63 1.94 9.92
CA LEU A 219 -17.05 0.56 9.64
C LEU A 219 -17.68 -0.11 10.87
N ARG A 220 -17.08 0.06 12.05
CA ARG A 220 -17.61 -0.50 13.31
C ARG A 220 -18.94 0.12 13.70
N ASP A 221 -19.09 1.43 13.49
CA ASP A 221 -20.36 2.12 13.70
C ASP A 221 -21.47 1.62 12.76
N HIS A 222 -21.09 1.01 11.63
CA HIS A 222 -21.98 0.35 10.67
C HIS A 222 -21.97 -1.19 10.80
N GLY A 223 -21.56 -1.72 11.95
CA GLY A 223 -21.64 -3.15 12.29
C GLY A 223 -20.60 -4.05 11.64
N VAL A 224 -19.55 -3.49 11.04
CA VAL A 224 -18.43 -4.26 10.46
C VAL A 224 -17.22 -4.17 11.38
N GLU A 225 -16.81 -5.31 11.94
CA GLU A 225 -15.55 -5.40 12.68
C GLU A 225 -14.36 -5.10 11.76
N ALA A 226 -13.64 -4.03 12.08
CA ALA A 226 -12.51 -3.55 11.31
C ALA A 226 -11.41 -3.02 12.22
N ASN A 227 -10.16 -3.22 11.82
CA ASN A 227 -8.96 -2.75 12.51
C ASN A 227 -8.11 -1.85 11.60
N ALA A 228 -7.24 -1.04 12.19
CA ALA A 228 -6.36 -0.10 11.47
C ALA A 228 -4.92 -0.12 12.01
N THR A 229 -4.41 -1.30 12.34
CA THR A 229 -3.09 -1.44 12.96
C THR A 229 -1.98 -1.44 11.91
N PRO A 230 -0.92 -0.61 12.07
CA PRO A 230 0.19 -0.55 11.13
C PRO A 230 0.81 -1.94 10.85
N ALA A 231 1.05 -2.27 9.59
CA ALA A 231 1.56 -3.58 9.17
C ALA A 231 2.84 -4.01 9.91
N ALA A 232 3.73 -3.06 10.21
CA ALA A 232 4.97 -3.32 10.95
C ALA A 232 4.71 -3.87 12.36
N ILE A 233 3.68 -3.36 13.07
CA ILE A 233 3.28 -3.83 14.40
C ILE A 233 2.81 -5.30 14.35
N ARG A 234 2.21 -5.70 13.22
CA ARG A 234 1.78 -7.08 12.95
C ARG A 234 2.88 -7.95 12.33
N GLY A 235 4.13 -7.47 12.34
CA GLY A 235 5.29 -8.19 11.81
C GLY A 235 5.33 -8.30 10.29
N ARG A 236 4.45 -7.62 9.55
CA ARG A 236 4.43 -7.63 8.08
C ARG A 236 5.31 -6.50 7.54
N GLY A 237 6.35 -6.86 6.80
CA GLY A 237 7.17 -5.91 6.07
C GLY A 237 6.40 -5.24 4.92
N LYS A 238 6.85 -4.06 4.49
CA LYS A 238 6.40 -3.50 3.21
C LYS A 238 7.14 -4.26 2.11
N SER A 239 6.41 -4.94 1.22
CA SER A 239 7.01 -5.37 -0.04
C SER A 239 7.50 -4.14 -0.79
N SER A 240 8.71 -4.19 -1.37
CA SER A 240 9.24 -3.09 -2.17
C SER A 240 8.70 -3.10 -3.61
N ALA A 241 7.91 -4.11 -3.97
CA ALA A 241 7.28 -4.24 -5.27
C ALA A 241 6.46 -2.98 -5.58
N LYS A 242 6.93 -2.20 -6.56
CA LYS A 242 6.19 -1.05 -7.09
C LYS A 242 4.87 -1.56 -7.66
N THR A 243 3.80 -0.78 -7.54
CA THR A 243 2.48 -1.14 -8.10
C THR A 243 2.57 -1.55 -9.57
N SER A 244 3.44 -0.92 -10.36
CA SER A 244 3.72 -1.31 -11.75
C SER A 244 4.31 -2.72 -11.90
N MET A 245 5.17 -3.15 -10.97
CA MET A 245 5.73 -4.50 -10.95
C MET A 245 4.65 -5.52 -10.60
N HIS A 246 3.80 -5.23 -9.61
CA HIS A 246 2.69 -6.11 -9.25
C HIS A 246 1.69 -6.25 -10.41
N GLN A 247 1.30 -5.14 -11.04
CA GLN A 247 0.41 -5.15 -12.21
C GLN A 247 1.05 -5.85 -13.42
N HIS A 248 2.37 -5.73 -13.59
CA HIS A 248 3.08 -6.45 -14.64
C HIS A 248 3.09 -7.96 -14.39
N GLN A 249 3.31 -8.38 -13.13
CA GLN A 249 3.25 -9.77 -12.72
C GLN A 249 1.84 -10.36 -12.91
N GLU A 250 0.79 -9.63 -12.51
CA GLU A 250 -0.62 -10.03 -12.76
C GLU A 250 -0.90 -10.20 -14.26
N ARG A 251 -0.36 -9.32 -15.12
CA ARG A 251 -0.49 -9.47 -16.58
C ARG A 251 0.20 -10.73 -17.10
N ILE A 252 1.36 -11.11 -16.57
CA ILE A 252 2.07 -12.35 -16.93
C ILE A 252 1.26 -13.57 -16.50
N GLU A 253 0.84 -13.63 -15.24
CA GLU A 253 0.07 -14.77 -14.71
C GLU A 253 -1.25 -14.95 -15.47
N LYS A 254 -1.91 -13.85 -15.82
CA LYS A 254 -3.12 -13.90 -16.66
C LYS A 254 -2.84 -14.39 -18.07
N TRP A 255 -1.73 -13.99 -18.68
CA TRP A 255 -1.33 -14.49 -20.00
C TRP A 255 -1.01 -16.00 -19.94
N GLN A 256 -0.35 -16.46 -18.87
CA GLN A 256 -0.02 -17.88 -18.69
C GLN A 256 -1.26 -18.76 -18.46
N ASN A 257 -2.22 -18.27 -17.68
CA ASN A 257 -3.40 -19.05 -17.25
C ASN A 257 -4.68 -18.77 -18.08
N GLY A 258 -4.62 -17.82 -19.01
CA GLY A 258 -5.76 -17.40 -19.83
C GLY A 258 -5.89 -18.19 -21.15
N PRO A 259 -7.05 -18.13 -21.82
CA PRO A 259 -7.22 -18.68 -23.16
C PRO A 259 -6.23 -17.99 -24.12
N GLN A 260 -5.46 -18.81 -24.83
CA GLN A 260 -4.51 -18.35 -25.83
C GLN A 260 -5.23 -18.25 -27.19
N ASP A 261 -5.56 -17.04 -27.62
CA ASP A 261 -6.06 -16.75 -28.96
C ASP A 261 -5.01 -16.04 -29.83
N GLU A 262 -5.24 -15.95 -31.15
CA GLU A 262 -4.33 -15.28 -32.09
C GLU A 262 -4.07 -13.78 -31.79
N HIS A 263 -4.88 -13.16 -30.93
CA HIS A 263 -4.74 -11.76 -30.54
C HIS A 263 -4.06 -11.58 -29.17
N THR A 264 -3.80 -12.67 -28.45
CA THR A 264 -3.22 -12.67 -27.10
C THR A 264 -1.70 -12.51 -27.17
N LYS A 265 -1.24 -11.26 -27.15
CA LYS A 265 0.20 -10.96 -27.15
C LYS A 265 0.82 -11.21 -25.77
N PRO A 266 2.03 -11.81 -25.69
CA PRO A 266 2.75 -11.95 -24.44
C PRO A 266 3.08 -10.57 -23.86
N PRO A 267 2.91 -10.35 -22.55
CA PRO A 267 3.33 -9.11 -21.91
C PRO A 267 4.85 -8.94 -22.02
N VAL A 268 5.30 -7.72 -22.31
CA VAL A 268 6.73 -7.38 -22.44
C VAL A 268 7.45 -7.69 -21.12
N ALA A 269 8.42 -8.60 -21.15
CA ALA A 269 9.15 -8.99 -19.96
C ALA A 269 9.85 -7.80 -19.29
N SER A 270 9.75 -7.69 -17.97
CA SER A 270 10.49 -6.69 -17.21
C SER A 270 11.97 -7.07 -17.13
N THR A 271 12.81 -6.32 -17.84
CA THR A 271 14.28 -6.44 -17.79
C THR A 271 14.79 -6.37 -16.35
N PHE A 272 14.28 -5.42 -15.57
CA PHE A 272 14.59 -5.29 -14.15
C PHE A 272 14.26 -6.55 -13.33
N LEU A 273 13.09 -7.16 -13.56
CA LEU A 273 12.71 -8.38 -12.83
C LEU A 273 13.57 -9.57 -13.26
N GLN A 274 13.88 -9.68 -14.55
CA GLN A 274 14.76 -10.72 -15.08
C GLN A 274 16.18 -10.60 -14.52
N GLU A 275 16.73 -9.39 -14.48
CA GLU A 275 18.04 -9.09 -13.89
C GLU A 275 18.05 -9.47 -12.40
N ARG A 276 17.03 -9.06 -11.63
CA ARG A 276 16.90 -9.45 -10.22
C ARG A 276 16.79 -10.95 -10.01
N ILE A 277 16.03 -11.66 -10.84
CA ILE A 277 15.94 -13.13 -10.76
C ILE A 277 17.30 -13.74 -11.08
N GLY A 278 18.01 -13.23 -12.10
CA GLY A 278 19.34 -13.69 -12.48
C GLY A 278 20.38 -13.48 -11.39
N GLU A 279 20.38 -12.32 -10.72
CA GLU A 279 21.23 -12.04 -9.55
C GLU A 279 20.99 -13.06 -8.43
N VAL A 280 19.74 -13.22 -8.01
CA VAL A 280 19.37 -14.16 -6.93
C VAL A 280 19.75 -15.59 -7.31
N PHE A 281 19.53 -15.97 -8.57
CA PHE A 281 19.86 -17.30 -9.07
C PHE A 281 21.38 -17.56 -9.03
N ASN A 282 22.19 -16.62 -9.52
CA ASN A 282 23.65 -16.69 -9.46
C ASN A 282 24.17 -16.75 -8.02
N ASP A 283 23.61 -15.96 -7.12
CA ASP A 283 23.99 -15.98 -5.70
C ASP A 283 23.69 -17.34 -5.07
N VAL A 284 22.52 -17.93 -5.39
CA VAL A 284 22.12 -19.25 -4.88
C VAL A 284 23.05 -20.36 -5.39
N ILE A 285 23.40 -20.35 -6.69
CA ILE A 285 24.34 -21.33 -7.26
C ILE A 285 25.73 -21.20 -6.65
N ASN A 286 26.23 -19.97 -6.53
CA ASN A 286 27.59 -19.70 -6.06
C ASN A 286 27.71 -19.67 -4.52
N GLY A 287 26.61 -19.87 -3.79
CA GLY A 287 26.58 -19.80 -2.33
C GLY A 287 26.91 -18.41 -1.77
N VAL A 288 26.76 -17.35 -2.57
CA VAL A 288 27.05 -15.96 -2.16
C VAL A 288 25.87 -15.42 -1.36
N ALA A 289 26.16 -14.85 -0.19
CA ALA A 289 25.16 -14.12 0.57
C ALA A 289 25.07 -12.68 0.05
N PRO A 290 23.88 -12.16 -0.26
CA PRO A 290 23.75 -10.79 -0.74
C PRO A 290 24.02 -9.79 0.39
N ASP A 291 24.70 -8.70 0.07
CA ASP A 291 24.70 -7.54 0.95
C ASP A 291 23.31 -6.89 0.91
N SER A 292 22.62 -6.88 2.05
CA SER A 292 21.24 -6.39 2.14
C SER A 292 21.05 -5.43 3.32
N PRO A 293 21.47 -4.16 3.18
CA PRO A 293 21.22 -3.13 4.18
C PRO A 293 19.72 -2.98 4.49
N GLY A 294 18.86 -3.20 3.49
CA GLY A 294 17.40 -3.20 3.66
C GLY A 294 16.91 -4.30 4.60
N LYS A 295 17.49 -5.50 4.55
CA LYS A 295 17.14 -6.61 5.44
C LYS A 295 17.55 -6.32 6.89
N GLU A 296 18.70 -5.69 7.11
CA GLU A 296 19.12 -5.28 8.45
C GLU A 296 18.21 -4.20 9.06
N ILE A 297 17.72 -3.25 8.25
CA ILE A 297 16.70 -2.30 8.69
C ILE A 297 15.39 -3.02 9.08
N LEU A 298 14.97 -4.02 8.30
CA LEU A 298 13.77 -4.81 8.61
C LEU A 298 13.93 -5.62 9.91
N LYS A 299 15.09 -6.26 10.12
CA LYS A 299 15.43 -6.97 11.37
C LYS A 299 15.42 -6.03 12.57
N THR A 300 16.08 -4.87 12.43
CA THR A 300 16.08 -3.84 13.46
C THR A 300 14.65 -3.43 13.79
N THR A 301 13.86 -3.03 12.79
CA THR A 301 12.45 -2.65 12.97
C THR A 301 11.66 -3.75 13.68
N ARG A 302 11.90 -5.02 13.33
CA ARG A 302 11.25 -6.16 13.98
C ARG A 302 11.64 -6.29 15.45
N GLN A 303 12.90 -6.12 15.79
CA GLN A 303 13.37 -6.18 17.17
C GLN A 303 12.64 -5.15 18.04
N TRP A 304 12.57 -3.89 17.57
CA TRP A 304 11.82 -2.83 18.24
C TRP A 304 10.33 -3.17 18.41
N VAL A 305 9.69 -3.77 17.40
CA VAL A 305 8.28 -4.18 17.49
C VAL A 305 8.08 -5.28 18.54
N ILE A 306 9.00 -6.25 18.63
CA ILE A 306 8.93 -7.31 19.65
C ILE A 306 9.12 -6.70 21.04
N GLU A 307 10.07 -5.79 21.21
CA GLU A 307 10.32 -5.11 22.48
C GLU A 307 9.10 -4.32 22.95
N ASP A 308 8.44 -3.58 22.05
CA ASP A 308 7.22 -2.84 22.39
C ASP A 308 6.04 -3.77 22.73
N TRP A 309 5.90 -4.92 22.05
CA TRP A 309 4.90 -5.94 22.42
C TRP A 309 5.18 -6.54 23.80
N LYS A 310 6.44 -6.82 24.13
CA LYS A 310 6.84 -7.30 25.47
C LYS A 310 6.56 -6.26 26.56
N ALA A 311 6.78 -4.97 26.26
CA ALA A 311 6.42 -3.90 27.17
C ALA A 311 4.89 -3.86 27.41
N THR A 312 4.11 -4.00 26.34
CA THR A 312 2.64 -4.09 26.40
C THR A 312 2.17 -5.30 27.22
N GLU A 313 2.79 -6.47 27.04
CA GLU A 313 2.55 -7.67 27.86
C GLU A 313 2.80 -7.37 29.34
N GLN A 314 3.94 -6.77 29.68
CA GLN A 314 4.29 -6.46 31.05
C GLN A 314 3.31 -5.46 31.69
N GLU A 315 2.87 -4.45 30.95
CA GLU A 315 1.85 -3.50 31.40
C GLU A 315 0.52 -4.18 31.70
N LEU A 316 0.10 -5.12 30.84
CA LEU A 316 -1.12 -5.91 31.07
C LEU A 316 -1.00 -6.77 32.33
N ARG A 317 0.14 -7.44 32.54
CA ARG A 317 0.40 -8.22 33.76
C ARG A 317 0.37 -7.34 35.00
N ASN A 318 1.05 -6.20 34.96
CA ASN A 318 1.06 -5.24 36.07
C ASN A 318 -0.34 -4.70 36.40
N ALA A 319 -1.21 -4.58 35.39
CA ALA A 319 -2.60 -4.15 35.55
C ALA A 319 -3.58 -5.31 35.88
N GLY A 320 -3.11 -6.55 35.99
CA GLY A 320 -3.92 -7.73 36.32
C GLY A 320 -4.68 -8.37 35.16
N PHE A 321 -4.41 -7.96 33.91
CA PHE A 321 -5.03 -8.52 32.70
C PHE A 321 -4.27 -9.75 32.18
N GLU A 322 -4.13 -10.79 33.01
CA GLU A 322 -3.29 -11.98 32.70
C GLU A 322 -3.69 -12.67 31.40
N LYS A 323 -5.00 -12.81 31.12
CA LYS A 323 -5.47 -13.45 29.89
C LYS A 323 -5.07 -12.68 28.64
N ASP A 324 -5.20 -11.35 28.66
CA ASP A 324 -4.80 -10.50 27.52
C ASP A 324 -3.27 -10.52 27.37
N ALA A 325 -2.51 -10.55 28.47
CA ALA A 325 -1.05 -10.68 28.45
C ALA A 325 -0.58 -12.01 27.83
N ASP A 326 -1.21 -13.12 28.19
CA ASP A 326 -0.88 -14.43 27.61
C ASP A 326 -1.18 -14.49 26.11
N GLN A 327 -2.27 -13.85 25.66
CA GLN A 327 -2.56 -13.69 24.24
C GLN A 327 -1.52 -12.83 23.53
N VAL A 328 -0.99 -11.77 24.17
CA VAL A 328 0.14 -11.01 23.62
C VAL A 328 1.38 -11.88 23.47
N ALA A 329 1.70 -12.70 24.48
CA ALA A 329 2.85 -13.61 24.42
C ALA A 329 2.71 -14.63 23.28
N GLU A 330 1.50 -15.18 23.07
CA GLU A 330 1.20 -16.04 21.93
C GLU A 330 1.27 -15.29 20.59
N PHE A 331 0.75 -14.07 20.54
CA PHE A 331 0.82 -13.23 19.35
C PHE A 331 2.26 -12.98 18.92
N ILE A 332 3.16 -12.62 19.85
CA ILE A 332 4.59 -12.43 19.60
C ILE A 332 5.22 -13.67 18.95
N LYS A 333 4.90 -14.88 19.46
CA LYS A 333 5.38 -16.16 18.91
C LYS A 333 4.87 -16.41 17.50
N SER A 334 3.64 -15.96 17.19
CA SER A 334 3.01 -16.14 15.89
C SER A 334 3.49 -15.17 14.80
N LEU A 335 4.23 -14.12 15.17
CA LEU A 335 4.63 -13.09 14.22
C LEU A 335 5.61 -13.65 13.17
N PRO A 336 5.39 -13.39 11.86
CA PRO A 336 6.17 -14.01 10.79
C PRO A 336 7.66 -13.61 10.82
N SER A 337 8.54 -14.43 10.26
CA SER A 337 9.96 -14.08 10.14
C SER A 337 10.19 -12.91 9.18
N VAL A 338 11.29 -12.19 9.39
CA VAL A 338 11.68 -11.10 8.50
C VAL A 338 12.17 -11.69 7.17
N LYS A 339 11.45 -11.37 6.09
CA LYS A 339 11.84 -11.71 4.72
C LYS A 339 12.02 -10.42 3.91
N SER A 340 13.14 -10.32 3.22
CA SER A 340 13.37 -9.33 2.18
C SER A 340 12.79 -9.81 0.84
N ASP A 341 12.68 -8.92 -0.15
CA ASP A 341 12.27 -9.33 -1.50
C ASP A 341 13.25 -10.35 -2.11
N TYR A 342 14.54 -10.26 -1.78
CA TYR A 342 15.54 -11.28 -2.13
C TYR A 342 15.18 -12.64 -1.52
N ASP A 343 14.86 -12.68 -0.22
CA ASP A 343 14.52 -13.93 0.46
C ASP A 343 13.28 -14.58 -0.15
N VAL A 344 12.27 -13.78 -0.48
CA VAL A 344 11.04 -14.26 -1.13
C VAL A 344 11.33 -14.80 -2.53
N LEU A 345 12.16 -14.12 -3.32
CA LEU A 345 12.57 -14.60 -4.64
C LEU A 345 13.41 -15.87 -4.55
N LYS A 346 14.34 -15.95 -3.61
CA LYS A 346 15.17 -17.13 -3.35
C LYS A 346 14.31 -18.33 -2.98
N GLU A 347 13.35 -18.18 -2.08
CA GLU A 347 12.41 -19.24 -1.71
C GLU A 347 11.59 -19.71 -2.92
N LYS A 348 11.11 -18.79 -3.77
CA LYS A 348 10.38 -19.16 -5.00
C LYS A 348 11.25 -19.93 -5.99
N ILE A 349 12.49 -19.49 -6.21
CA ILE A 349 13.44 -20.15 -7.11
C ILE A 349 13.77 -21.57 -6.62
N LEU A 350 14.02 -21.73 -5.31
CA LEU A 350 14.31 -23.04 -4.72
C LEU A 350 13.09 -23.96 -4.67
N GLY A 351 11.87 -23.40 -4.61
CA GLY A 351 10.63 -24.17 -4.67
C GLY A 351 10.23 -24.62 -6.08
N ASP A 352 10.76 -23.99 -7.13
CA ASP A 352 10.56 -24.38 -8.53
C ASP A 352 11.69 -25.31 -8.98
N THR A 353 11.71 -26.52 -8.40
CA THR A 353 12.80 -27.49 -8.52
C THR A 353 13.10 -27.86 -9.98
N ASP A 354 12.08 -27.98 -10.83
CA ASP A 354 12.23 -28.36 -12.24
C ASP A 354 12.93 -27.25 -13.03
N ARG A 355 12.54 -25.99 -12.82
CA ARG A 355 13.17 -24.84 -13.46
C ARG A 355 14.57 -24.57 -12.92
N PHE A 356 14.78 -24.81 -11.63
CA PHE A 356 16.09 -24.71 -10.98
C PHE A 356 17.07 -25.76 -11.53
N GLN A 357 16.65 -27.02 -11.65
CA GLN A 357 17.44 -28.11 -12.23
C GLN A 357 17.71 -27.90 -13.72
N ALA A 358 16.72 -27.47 -14.51
CA ALA A 358 16.90 -27.16 -15.92
C ALA A 358 17.88 -26.00 -16.16
N ALA A 359 17.95 -25.04 -15.23
CA ALA A 359 18.90 -23.92 -15.29
C ALA A 359 20.31 -24.32 -14.81
N LEU A 360 20.43 -25.18 -13.79
CA LEU A 360 21.70 -25.79 -13.38
C LEU A 360 22.35 -26.61 -14.51
N GLY A 361 21.55 -27.36 -15.27
CA GLY A 361 22.02 -28.15 -16.42
C GLY A 361 22.52 -27.33 -17.63
N ARG A 362 22.38 -25.99 -17.61
CA ARG A 362 22.89 -25.07 -18.64
C ARG A 362 24.11 -24.26 -18.20
N VAL A 363 24.53 -24.37 -16.93
CA VAL A 363 25.74 -23.72 -16.46
C VAL A 363 26.91 -24.64 -16.80
N ASP A 364 27.56 -24.38 -17.94
CA ASP A 364 28.85 -25.00 -18.25
C ASP A 364 29.83 -24.65 -17.12
N VAL A 365 30.31 -25.68 -16.43
CA VAL A 365 31.40 -25.57 -15.46
C VAL A 365 32.62 -25.09 -16.24
N VAL A 366 32.94 -23.80 -16.16
CA VAL A 366 34.20 -23.27 -16.67
C VAL A 366 35.31 -23.91 -15.84
N ALA A 367 35.98 -24.91 -16.42
CA ALA A 367 37.12 -25.57 -15.80
C ALA A 367 38.21 -24.52 -15.50
N PRO A 368 38.94 -24.64 -14.38
CA PRO A 368 40.02 -23.71 -14.05
C PRO A 368 41.10 -23.77 -15.13
N VAL A 369 41.51 -22.62 -15.64
CA VAL A 369 42.62 -22.51 -16.60
C VAL A 369 43.90 -22.98 -15.89
N GLU A 370 44.38 -24.16 -16.25
CA GLU A 370 45.71 -24.63 -15.86
C GLU A 370 46.76 -23.75 -16.55
N ASN A 371 47.49 -22.97 -15.76
CA ASN A 371 48.72 -22.31 -16.18
C ASN A 371 49.75 -23.38 -16.56
N SER A 372 50.03 -23.54 -17.85
CA SER A 372 51.19 -24.28 -18.34
C SER A 372 52.33 -23.32 -18.73
N PRO A 373 53.60 -23.68 -18.47
CA PRO A 373 54.70 -22.75 -18.36
C PRO A 373 55.36 -22.41 -19.70
N SER A 374 56.05 -21.27 -19.71
CA SER A 374 56.84 -20.75 -20.83
C SER A 374 57.81 -21.78 -21.41
N LYS A 375 57.72 -22.04 -22.71
CA LYS A 375 58.82 -22.63 -23.48
C LYS A 375 59.60 -21.53 -24.19
N GLY A 376 60.88 -21.47 -23.86
CA GLY A 376 61.88 -20.64 -24.49
C GLY A 376 62.25 -21.10 -25.90
N ALA A 377 63.04 -20.24 -26.52
CA ALA A 377 63.59 -20.25 -27.86
C ALA A 377 64.22 -21.58 -28.30
N GLU A 378 64.14 -21.89 -29.61
CA GLU A 378 65.31 -21.90 -30.49
C GLU A 378 64.97 -22.18 -31.97
N HIS A 379 65.51 -21.30 -32.82
CA HIS A 379 66.11 -21.49 -34.16
C HIS A 379 65.34 -22.16 -35.33
N SER A 380 65.16 -21.35 -36.38
CA SER A 380 64.99 -21.74 -37.80
C SER A 380 66.20 -22.51 -38.35
N PRO A 381 66.13 -23.14 -39.55
CA PRO A 381 66.23 -22.36 -40.81
C PRO A 381 65.33 -22.82 -41.96
N GLU A 382 65.24 -21.92 -42.93
CA GLU A 382 64.60 -22.03 -44.24
C GLU A 382 65.09 -23.22 -45.09
N ARG A 383 64.19 -23.70 -45.96
CA ARG A 383 64.45 -23.82 -47.40
C ARG A 383 63.19 -23.51 -48.19
#